data_AF-A0A946VNM3-F1
#
_entry.id   AF-A0A946VNM3-F1
#
_cell.length_a   1.000
_cell.length_b   1.000
_cell.length_c   1.000
_cell.angle_alpha   90.00
_cell.angle_beta   90.00
_cell.angle_gamma   90.00
#
_symmetry.space_group_name_H-M   'P 1'
#
loop_
_entity.id
_entity.type
_entity.pdbx_description
1 polymer ?
#
loop_
_entity_poly.entity_id
_entity_poly.type
_entity_poly.pdbx_seq_one_letter_code
_entity_poly.pdbx_strand_id
1 'polypeptide(L)'
;MTEYTITLSLKDLCQQLQLTESFCIELVEYGIVSPGGDQPAEWSFNLDMVCMIQRAMRLHSDLGIDWADLAIVMELIEERERLRTENQALRQQLARFLED
;
A
#
# COMPACT_ATOMS: atom_id res chain seq x y z
N MET A 1 5.04 2.71 26.37
CA MET A 1 6.08 2.60 25.32
C MET A 1 5.77 3.67 24.30
N THR A 2 6.72 4.55 23.98
CA THR A 2 6.57 5.47 22.85
C THR A 2 6.75 4.67 21.55
N GLU A 3 5.71 4.61 20.74
CA GLU A 3 5.73 3.98 19.42
C GLU A 3 6.36 4.99 18.45
N TYR A 4 7.45 4.62 17.79
CA TYR A 4 8.13 5.47 16.81
C TYR A 4 7.81 4.95 15.40
N THR A 5 7.20 5.79 14.57
CA THR A 5 6.92 5.46 13.17
C THR A 5 7.94 6.14 12.27
N ILE A 6 8.62 5.35 11.43
CA ILE A 6 9.52 5.87 10.41
C ILE A 6 8.67 6.33 9.22
N THR A 7 8.86 7.58 8.79
CA THR A 7 8.20 8.15 7.62
C THR A 7 9.23 8.76 6.67
N LEU A 8 8.88 8.84 5.39
CA LEU A 8 9.65 9.45 4.32
C LEU A 8 8.93 10.69 3.79
N SER A 9 9.69 11.72 3.43
CA SER A 9 9.14 12.84 2.66
C SER A 9 8.89 12.44 1.21
N LEU A 10 8.11 13.24 0.46
CA LEU A 10 7.94 13.06 -0.99
C LEU A 10 9.28 12.98 -1.73
N LYS A 11 10.26 13.83 -1.36
CA LYS A 11 11.59 13.85 -1.99
C LYS A 11 12.37 12.57 -1.72
N ASP A 12 12.38 12.11 -0.47
CA ASP A 12 13.09 10.89 -0.09
C ASP A 12 12.46 9.67 -0.79
N LEU A 13 11.13 9.62 -0.83
CA LEU A 13 10.39 8.58 -1.52
C LEU A 13 10.74 8.54 -3.02
N CYS A 14 10.69 9.69 -3.70
CA CYS A 14 11.03 9.80 -5.11
C CYS A 14 12.47 9.35 -5.39
N GLN A 15 13.41 9.72 -4.52
CA GLN A 15 14.81 9.30 -4.64
C GLN A 15 14.97 7.78 -4.45
N GLN A 16 14.31 7.20 -3.45
CA GLN A 16 14.41 5.76 -3.15
C GLN A 16 13.77 4.90 -4.24
N LEU A 17 12.61 5.31 -4.74
CA LEU A 17 11.84 4.56 -5.74
C LEU A 17 12.15 4.95 -7.19
N GLN A 18 13.06 5.91 -7.40
CA GLN A 18 13.41 6.47 -8.71
C GLN A 18 12.17 6.97 -9.47
N LEU A 19 11.30 7.67 -8.74
CA LEU A 19 10.07 8.27 -9.24
C LEU A 19 10.23 9.77 -9.42
N THR A 20 9.42 10.35 -10.30
CA THR A 20 9.25 11.80 -10.38
C THR A 20 8.22 12.26 -9.35
N GLU A 21 8.36 13.49 -8.84
CA GLU A 21 7.38 14.06 -7.90
C GLU A 21 5.97 14.11 -8.51
N SER A 22 5.86 14.46 -9.79
CA SER A 22 4.59 14.49 -10.52
C SER A 22 3.91 13.12 -10.53
N PHE A 23 4.68 12.05 -10.78
CA PHE A 23 4.13 10.71 -10.78
C PHE A 23 3.65 10.28 -9.39
N CYS A 24 4.41 10.61 -8.35
CA CYS A 24 3.98 10.30 -6.99
C CYS A 24 2.71 11.09 -6.59
N ILE A 25 2.55 12.32 -7.08
CA ILE A 25 1.33 13.11 -6.90
C ILE A 25 0.14 12.42 -7.57
N GLU A 26 0.30 11.95 -8.81
CA GLU A 26 -0.75 11.19 -9.51
C GLU A 26 -1.20 9.96 -8.70
N LEU A 27 -0.26 9.19 -8.11
CA LEU A 27 -0.62 8.05 -7.26
C LEU A 27 -1.48 8.44 -6.05
N VAL A 28 -1.23 9.61 -5.46
CA VAL A 28 -2.04 10.14 -4.37
C VAL A 28 -3.43 10.59 -4.88
N GLU A 29 -3.48 11.24 -6.03
CA GLU A 29 -4.74 11.69 -6.66
C GLU A 29 -5.66 10.53 -7.06
N TYR A 30 -5.10 9.43 -7.56
CA TYR A 30 -5.84 8.19 -7.84
C TYR A 30 -6.19 7.39 -6.58
N GLY A 31 -5.79 7.87 -5.39
CA GLY A 31 -6.09 7.21 -4.12
C GLY A 31 -5.30 5.92 -3.87
N ILE A 32 -4.23 5.67 -4.63
CA ILE A 32 -3.38 4.48 -4.44
C ILE A 32 -2.65 4.57 -3.11
N VAL A 33 -2.30 5.78 -2.66
CA VAL A 33 -1.74 6.03 -1.33
C VAL A 33 -2.31 7.32 -0.76
N SER A 34 -2.35 7.41 0.58
CA SER A 34 -2.80 8.62 1.29
C SER A 34 -1.75 9.04 2.31
N PRO A 35 -0.75 9.87 1.92
CA PRO A 35 0.26 10.36 2.86
C PRO A 35 -0.36 11.26 3.93
N GLY A 36 0.31 11.39 5.07
CA GLY A 36 -0.05 12.40 6.07
C GLY A 36 0.42 13.79 5.63
N GLY A 37 -0.33 14.84 5.98
CA GLY A 37 -0.05 16.23 5.58
C GLY A 37 -0.91 16.67 4.38
N ASP A 38 -1.21 17.96 4.30
CA ASP A 38 -2.23 18.46 3.35
C ASP A 38 -1.65 18.82 1.97
N GLN A 39 -0.34 19.05 1.89
CA GLN A 39 0.33 19.50 0.67
C GLN A 39 1.56 18.63 0.35
N PRO A 40 1.99 18.53 -0.92
CA PRO A 40 3.16 17.74 -1.32
C PRO A 40 4.44 18.02 -0.53
N ALA A 41 4.63 19.26 -0.07
CA ALA A 41 5.79 19.66 0.74
C ALA A 41 5.74 19.12 2.18
N GLU A 42 4.56 18.76 2.68
CA GLU A 42 4.30 18.27 4.04
C GLU A 42 4.06 16.76 4.07
N TRP A 43 3.96 16.13 2.88
CA TRP A 43 3.64 14.71 2.77
C TRP A 43 4.65 13.82 3.49
N SER A 44 4.10 12.92 4.30
CA SER A 44 4.82 11.89 5.04
C SER A 44 4.26 10.51 4.70
N PHE A 45 5.15 9.64 4.22
CA PHE A 45 4.81 8.28 3.78
C PHE A 45 5.41 7.27 4.76
N ASN A 46 4.59 6.40 5.33
CA ASN A 46 5.10 5.30 6.15
C ASN A 46 5.61 4.14 5.26
N LEU A 47 6.23 3.14 5.87
CA LEU A 47 6.78 1.99 5.14
C LEU A 47 5.72 1.17 4.39
N ASP A 48 4.48 1.12 4.89
CA ASP A 48 3.39 0.39 4.24
C ASP A 48 3.01 1.05 2.91
N MET A 49 2.93 2.38 2.88
CA MET A 49 2.70 3.16 1.66
C MET A 49 3.83 2.95 0.65
N VAL A 50 5.09 2.89 1.09
CA VAL A 50 6.23 2.57 0.20
C VAL A 50 6.04 1.21 -0.47
N CYS A 51 5.69 0.19 0.32
CA CYS A 51 5.43 -1.16 -0.19
C CYS A 51 4.25 -1.18 -1.17
N MET A 52 3.20 -0.41 -0.89
CA MET A 52 2.01 -0.27 -1.71
C MET A 52 2.34 0.35 -3.07
N ILE A 53 3.12 1.43 -3.12
CA ILE A 53 3.58 2.06 -4.36
C ILE A 53 4.39 1.07 -5.22
N GLN A 54 5.33 0.36 -4.61
CA GLN A 54 6.11 -0.65 -5.33
C GLN A 54 5.25 -1.78 -5.91
N ARG A 55 4.21 -2.20 -5.17
CA ARG A 55 3.24 -3.19 -5.67
C ARG A 55 2.44 -2.64 -6.85
N ALA A 56 1.93 -1.42 -6.73
CA ALA A 56 1.18 -0.75 -7.79
C ALA A 56 2.03 -0.61 -9.08
N MET A 57 3.29 -0.16 -8.96
CA MET A 57 4.20 -0.03 -10.10
C MET A 57 4.44 -1.36 -10.83
N ARG A 58 4.69 -2.45 -10.08
CA ARG A 58 4.87 -3.78 -10.66
C ARG A 58 3.60 -4.23 -11.38
N LEU A 59 2.45 -4.07 -10.72
CA LEU A 59 1.17 -4.52 -11.25
C LEU A 59 0.74 -3.73 -12.49
N HIS A 60 0.97 -2.41 -12.52
CA HIS A 60 0.77 -1.58 -13.71
C HIS A 60 1.63 -2.08 -14.88
N SER A 61 2.90 -2.39 -14.64
CA SER A 61 3.80 -2.95 -15.66
C SER A 61 3.34 -4.32 -16.16
N ASP A 62 2.78 -5.16 -15.29
CA ASP A 62 2.36 -6.52 -15.63
C ASP A 62 1.01 -6.57 -16.34
N LEU A 63 0.08 -5.68 -16.00
CA LEU A 63 -1.29 -5.69 -16.51
C LEU A 63 -1.56 -4.69 -17.64
N GLY A 64 -0.74 -3.64 -17.78
CA GLY A 64 -0.91 -2.61 -18.82
C GLY A 64 -2.23 -1.86 -18.74
N ILE A 65 -2.79 -1.71 -17.53
CA ILE A 65 -4.05 -1.00 -17.24
C ILE A 65 -3.76 0.41 -16.72
N ASP A 66 -4.70 1.34 -16.93
CA ASP A 66 -4.56 2.71 -16.45
C ASP A 66 -4.59 2.80 -14.92
N TRP A 67 -4.01 3.87 -14.35
CA TRP A 67 -3.90 4.07 -12.90
C TRP A 67 -5.23 4.10 -12.16
N ALA A 68 -6.29 4.64 -12.80
CA ALA A 68 -7.64 4.65 -12.24
C ALA A 68 -8.19 3.22 -12.07
N ASP A 69 -7.98 2.36 -13.07
CA ASP A 69 -8.40 0.96 -13.00
C ASP A 69 -7.54 0.18 -12.00
N LEU A 70 -6.25 0.51 -11.92
CA LEU A 70 -5.31 -0.12 -11.00
C LEU A 70 -5.68 0.12 -9.53
N ALA A 71 -6.19 1.30 -9.17
CA ALA A 71 -6.61 1.59 -7.80
C ALA A 71 -7.65 0.57 -7.29
N ILE A 72 -8.63 0.25 -8.14
CA ILE A 72 -9.67 -0.75 -7.83
C ILE A 72 -9.05 -2.15 -7.73
N VAL A 73 -8.15 -2.50 -8.65
CA VAL A 73 -7.47 -3.81 -8.61
C VAL A 73 -6.64 -3.96 -7.33
N MET A 74 -5.95 -2.89 -6.91
CA MET A 74 -5.17 -2.87 -5.68
C MET A 74 -6.06 -3.08 -4.45
N GLU A 75 -7.19 -2.37 -4.36
CA GLU A 75 -8.17 -2.55 -3.29
C GLU A 75 -8.69 -4.00 -3.24
N LEU A 76 -9.04 -4.58 -4.40
CA LEU A 76 -9.51 -5.97 -4.48
C LEU A 76 -8.44 -6.99 -4.07
N ILE A 77 -7.17 -6.75 -4.39
CA ILE A 77 -6.07 -7.61 -3.96
C ILE A 77 -5.88 -7.52 -2.45
N GLU A 78 -5.97 -6.32 -1.87
CA GLU A 78 -5.86 -6.12 -0.42
C GLU A 78 -7.01 -6.77 0.32
N GLU A 79 -8.23 -6.61 -0.17
CA GLU A 79 -9.41 -7.29 0.36
C GLU A 79 -9.24 -8.81 0.32
N ARG A 80 -8.76 -9.35 -0.80
CA ARG A 80 -8.49 -10.78 -0.93
C ARG A 80 -7.46 -11.26 0.09
N GLU A 81 -6.37 -10.53 0.31
CA GLU A 81 -5.35 -10.94 1.30
C GLU A 81 -5.86 -10.82 2.74
N ARG A 82 -6.69 -9.81 3.04
CA ARG A 82 -7.38 -9.71 4.33
C ARG A 82 -8.25 -10.93 4.57
N LEU A 83 -9.10 -11.28 3.61
CA LEU A 83 -9.99 -12.44 3.70
C LEU A 83 -9.22 -13.76 3.82
N ARG A 84 -8.10 -13.92 3.11
CA ARG A 84 -7.24 -15.10 3.23
C ARG A 84 -6.64 -15.22 4.62
N THR A 85 -6.16 -14.12 5.17
CA THR A 85 -5.57 -14.07 6.52
C THR A 85 -6.61 -14.43 7.58
N GLU A 86 -7.81 -13.86 7.49
CA GLU A 86 -8.92 -14.18 8.38
C GLU A 86 -9.33 -15.65 8.25
N ASN A 87 -9.48 -16.17 7.03
CA ASN A 87 -9.83 -17.56 6.80
C ASN A 87 -8.77 -18.52 7.39
N GLN A 88 -7.49 -18.20 7.24
CA GLN A 88 -6.40 -18.97 7.83
C GLN A 88 -6.47 -18.96 9.36
N ALA A 89 -6.71 -17.80 9.98
CA ALA A 89 -6.86 -17.69 11.43
C ALA A 89 -8.05 -18.52 11.94
N LEU A 90 -9.20 -18.46 11.27
CA LEU A 90 -10.38 -19.27 11.60
C LEU A 90 -10.10 -20.77 11.48
N ARG A 91 -9.42 -21.20 10.41
CA ARG A 91 -9.01 -22.61 10.23
C ARG A 91 -8.08 -23.08 11.35
N GLN A 92 -7.13 -22.25 11.76
CA GLN A 92 -6.22 -22.55 12.88
C GLN A 92 -6.97 -22.65 14.22
N GLN A 93 -7.94 -21.78 14.46
CA GLN A 93 -8.80 -21.85 15.64
C GLN A 93 -9.62 -23.14 15.66
N LEU A 94 -10.27 -23.49 14.54
CA LEU A 94 -11.04 -24.73 14.42
C LEU A 94 -10.18 -25.98 14.62
N ALA A 95 -8.97 -26.01 14.05
CA ALA A 95 -8.04 -27.13 14.23
C ALA A 95 -7.70 -27.34 15.72
N ARG A 96 -7.37 -26.25 16.42
CA ARG A 96 -7.08 -26.30 17.86
C ARG A 96 -8.29 -26.76 18.69
N PHE A 97 -9.51 -26.35 18.34
CA PHE A 97 -10.74 -26.78 19.03
C PHE A 97 -11.09 -28.26 18.82
N LEU A 98 -10.65 -28.87 17.72
CA LEU A 98 -10.91 -30.28 17.41
C LEU A 98 -9.80 -31.22 17.90
N GLU A 99 -8.65 -30.66 18.31
CA GLU A 99 -7.55 -31.38 18.95
C GLU A 99 -7.71 -31.48 20.49
N ASP A 100 -8.60 -30.67 21.07
CA ASP A 100 -9.11 -30.76 22.46
C ASP A 100 -10.36 -31.65 22.56
#